data_AF-K8XWB6-F1
#
_entry.id   AF-K8XWB6-F1
#
_cell.length_a   1.000
_cell.length_b   1.000
_cell.length_c   1.000
_cell.angle_alpha   90.00
_cell.angle_beta   90.00
_cell.angle_gamma   90.00
#
_symmetry.space_group_name_H-M   'P 1'
#
loop_
_entity.id
_entity.type
_entity.pdbx_description
1 polymer ?
#
loop_
_entity_poly.entity_id
_entity_poly.type
_entity_poly.pdbx_seq_one_letter_code
_entity_poly.pdbx_strand_id
1 'polypeptide(L)'
;MTLWVHAGIAASDVICCARLGKHAQGEDHKDAVTLLGSVDPTTAKHLSVLLGLKTRSGYTDMPTSRTESKRAERAAEALIEAARRAHAQAGN
;
A
#
# COMPACT_ATOMS: atom_id res chain seq x y z
N MET A 1 12.56 6.29 2.04
CA MET A 1 11.10 6.34 1.77
C MET A 1 10.65 5.25 0.80
N THR A 2 11.41 4.98 -0.26
CA THR A 2 11.12 3.96 -1.29
C THR A 2 10.80 2.57 -0.72
N LEU A 3 11.52 2.10 0.31
CA LEU A 3 11.24 0.82 0.96
C LEU A 3 9.84 0.73 1.59
N TRP A 4 9.35 1.81 2.22
CA TRP A 4 8.00 1.85 2.79
C TRP A 4 6.92 1.72 1.73
N VAL A 5 7.15 2.32 0.55
CA VAL A 5 6.22 2.22 -0.57
C VAL A 5 6.16 0.80 -1.11
N HIS A 6 7.32 0.16 -1.34
CA HIS A 6 7.35 -1.23 -1.79
C HIS A 6 6.71 -2.18 -0.78
N ALA A 7 6.96 -1.98 0.52
CA ALA A 7 6.32 -2.77 1.58
C ALA A 7 4.79 -2.62 1.57
N GLY A 8 4.26 -1.40 1.39
CA GLY A 8 2.83 -1.18 1.29
C GLY A 8 2.18 -1.80 0.05
N ILE A 9 2.86 -1.78 -1.10
CA ILE A 9 2.39 -2.45 -2.31
C ILE A 9 2.32 -3.96 -2.07
N ALA A 10 3.40 -4.58 -1.60
CA ALA A 10 3.43 -6.02 -1.31
C ALA A 10 2.37 -6.44 -0.27
N ALA A 11 2.16 -5.62 0.77
CA ALA A 11 1.11 -5.87 1.75
C ALA A 11 -0.30 -5.78 1.12
N SER A 12 -0.51 -4.84 0.19
CA SER A 12 -1.77 -4.71 -0.54
C SER A 12 -2.05 -5.93 -1.43
N ASP A 13 -1.00 -6.47 -2.08
CA ASP A 13 -1.11 -7.71 -2.86
C ASP A 13 -1.50 -8.89 -1.98
N VAL A 14 -0.89 -9.03 -0.79
CA VAL A 14 -1.26 -10.08 0.17
C VAL A 14 -2.73 -9.96 0.61
N ILE A 15 -3.22 -8.74 0.89
CA ILE A 15 -4.62 -8.52 1.25
C ILE A 15 -5.54 -8.94 0.11
N CYS A 16 -5.26 -8.50 -1.12
CA CYS A 16 -6.07 -8.83 -2.29
C CYS A 16 -6.03 -10.33 -2.59
N CYS A 17 -4.86 -10.97 -2.55
CA CYS A 17 -4.71 -12.41 -2.72
C CYS A 17 -5.48 -13.19 -1.66
N ALA A 18 -5.38 -12.82 -0.39
CA ALA A 18 -6.07 -13.52 0.70
C ALA A 18 -7.60 -13.37 0.64
N ARG A 19 -8.11 -12.25 0.13
CA ARG A 19 -9.55 -11.94 0.13
C ARG A 19 -10.27 -12.23 -1.19
N LEU A 20 -9.59 -12.07 -2.32
CA LEU A 20 -10.15 -12.18 -3.67
C LEU A 20 -9.51 -13.29 -4.51
N GLY A 21 -8.41 -13.91 -4.04
CA GLY A 21 -7.63 -14.86 -4.83
C GLY A 21 -6.89 -14.24 -6.02
N LYS A 22 -6.84 -12.90 -6.09
CA LYS A 22 -6.19 -12.15 -7.17
C LYS A 22 -5.56 -10.87 -6.62
N HIS A 23 -4.54 -10.37 -7.29
CA HIS A 23 -3.95 -9.06 -7.03
C HIS A 23 -3.86 -8.24 -8.32
N ALA A 24 -3.56 -6.96 -8.21
CA ALA A 24 -3.45 -6.09 -9.38
C ALA A 24 -2.20 -6.50 -10.19
N GLN A 25 -2.45 -6.88 -11.45
CA GLN A 25 -1.42 -7.29 -12.42
C GLN A 25 -1.26 -6.14 -13.41
N GLY A 26 -0.46 -5.13 -13.05
CA GLY A 26 -0.24 -3.97 -13.89
C GLY A 26 0.73 -2.95 -13.28
N GLU A 27 1.36 -2.15 -14.13
CA GLU A 27 2.17 -1.00 -13.69
C GLU A 27 1.30 0.16 -13.18
N ASP A 28 0.00 0.16 -13.49
CA ASP A 28 -0.90 1.21 -13.03
C ASP A 28 -1.23 1.05 -11.54
N HIS A 29 -0.58 1.89 -10.76
CA HIS A 29 -0.77 2.00 -9.32
C HIS A 29 -2.23 2.35 -8.92
N LYS A 30 -3.03 2.91 -9.83
CA LYS A 30 -4.46 3.20 -9.57
C LYS A 30 -5.29 1.93 -9.52
N ASP A 31 -4.97 0.93 -10.33
CA ASP A 31 -5.70 -0.35 -10.34
C ASP A 31 -5.51 -1.08 -9.01
N ALA A 32 -4.32 -1.00 -8.42
CA ALA A 32 -4.04 -1.54 -7.10
C ALA A 32 -4.87 -0.86 -6.00
N VAL A 33 -5.04 0.46 -6.04
CA VAL A 33 -5.88 1.22 -5.08
C VAL A 33 -7.35 0.86 -5.26
N THR A 34 -7.83 0.77 -6.49
CA THR A 34 -9.22 0.40 -6.79
C THR A 34 -9.53 -1.02 -6.33
N LEU A 35 -8.65 -1.98 -6.65
CA LEU A 35 -8.83 -3.37 -6.24
C LEU A 35 -8.81 -3.51 -4.72
N LEU A 36 -7.83 -2.89 -4.04
CA LEU A 36 -7.76 -2.88 -2.59
C LEU A 36 -8.98 -2.19 -1.97
N GLY A 37 -9.48 -1.12 -2.59
CA GLY A 37 -10.67 -0.40 -2.14
C GLY A 37 -11.95 -1.24 -2.20
N SER A 38 -12.03 -2.21 -3.12
CA SER A 38 -13.13 -3.18 -3.15
C SER A 38 -13.10 -4.18 -1.99
N VAL A 39 -11.92 -4.38 -1.36
CA VAL A 39 -11.72 -5.25 -0.20
C VAL A 39 -11.88 -4.48 1.10
N ASP A 40 -11.16 -3.37 1.23
CA ASP A 40 -11.22 -2.46 2.36
C ASP A 40 -10.84 -1.02 1.94
N PRO A 41 -11.79 -0.08 1.98
CA PRO A 41 -11.54 1.33 1.66
C PRO A 41 -10.49 2.01 2.56
N THR A 42 -10.25 1.49 3.77
CA THR A 42 -9.29 2.07 4.72
C THR A 42 -7.86 1.78 4.28
N THR A 43 -7.54 0.52 4.00
CA THR A 43 -6.23 0.12 3.44
C THR A 43 -5.96 0.77 2.08
N ALA A 44 -6.97 0.94 1.23
CA ALA A 44 -6.84 1.68 -0.03
C ALA A 44 -6.36 3.14 0.15
N LYS A 45 -6.82 3.84 1.19
CA LYS A 45 -6.34 5.20 1.51
C LYS A 45 -4.86 5.20 1.90
N HIS A 46 -4.41 4.21 2.66
CA HIS A 46 -2.99 4.08 3.03
C HIS A 46 -2.11 3.82 1.81
N LEU A 47 -2.54 2.96 0.89
CA LEU A 47 -1.82 2.71 -0.35
C LEU A 47 -1.75 3.97 -1.24
N SER A 48 -2.86 4.69 -1.37
CA SER A 48 -2.91 5.95 -2.13
C SER A 48 -1.92 7.00 -1.59
N VAL A 49 -1.78 7.12 -0.26
CA VAL A 49 -0.78 7.98 0.36
C VAL A 49 0.65 7.58 -0.05
N LEU A 50 1.01 6.30 0.04
CA LEU A 50 2.33 5.81 -0.32
C LEU A 50 2.69 6.07 -1.79
N LEU A 51 1.73 5.85 -2.68
CA LEU A 51 1.89 6.08 -4.11
C LEU A 51 2.04 7.57 -4.44
N GLY A 52 1.23 8.43 -3.81
CA GLY A 52 1.37 9.88 -3.95
C GLY A 52 2.73 10.41 -3.49
N LEU A 53 3.29 9.81 -2.43
CA LEU A 53 4.64 10.13 -1.95
C LEU A 53 5.73 9.67 -2.93
N LYS A 54 5.60 8.46 -3.50
CA LYS A 54 6.53 7.91 -4.50
C LYS A 54 6.64 8.83 -5.72
N THR A 55 5.50 9.24 -6.29
CA THR A 55 5.46 10.13 -7.46
C THR A 55 6.12 11.46 -7.16
N ARG A 56 5.90 12.03 -5.97
CA ARG A 56 6.52 13.30 -5.57
C ARG A 56 8.03 13.18 -5.41
N SER A 57 8.52 12.11 -4.79
CA SER A 57 9.97 11.87 -4.63
C SER A 57 10.73 11.60 -5.93
N GLY A 58 10.03 11.21 -7.01
CA GLY A 58 10.63 10.95 -8.32
C GLY A 58 10.61 12.16 -9.28
N TYR A 59 9.75 13.15 -9.02
CA TYR A 59 9.53 14.30 -9.92
C TYR A 59 9.87 15.67 -9.31
N THR A 60 10.25 15.73 -8.04
CA THR A 60 10.68 16.97 -7.40
C THR A 60 12.05 16.82 -6.76
N ASP A 61 12.95 17.76 -7.04
CA ASP A 61 14.28 17.86 -6.41
C ASP A 61 14.22 18.23 -4.91
N MET A 62 13.02 18.22 -4.33
CA MET A 62 12.77 18.57 -2.94
C MET A 62 13.09 17.36 -2.05
N PRO A 63 13.98 17.52 -1.05
CA PRO A 63 14.27 16.46 -0.09
C PRO A 63 13.00 15.97 0.58
N THR A 64 12.83 14.65 0.67
CA THR A 64 11.69 14.07 1.40
C THR A 64 11.73 14.53 2.85
N SER A 65 10.68 15.21 3.32
CA SER A 65 10.64 15.72 4.68
C SER A 65 10.51 14.58 5.71
N ARG A 66 10.93 14.85 6.95
CA ARG A 66 10.75 13.92 8.08
C ARG A 66 9.27 13.59 8.31
N THR A 67 8.38 14.56 8.06
CA THR A 67 6.92 14.39 8.18
C THR A 67 6.40 13.41 7.13
N GLU A 68 6.81 13.55 5.87
CA GLU A 68 6.41 12.64 4.81
C GLU A 68 6.97 11.22 5.04
N SER A 69 8.19 11.12 5.58
CA SER A 69 8.78 9.83 5.95
C SER A 69 7.97 9.12 7.06
N LYS A 70 7.60 9.84 8.12
CA LYS A 70 6.71 9.31 9.19
C LYS A 70 5.33 8.94 8.66
N ARG A 71 4.80 9.71 7.70
CA ARG A 71 3.51 9.42 7.07
C ARG A 71 3.58 8.13 6.24
N ALA A 72 4.67 7.95 5.49
CA ALA A 72 4.91 6.71 4.73
C ALA A 72 5.04 5.50 5.65
N GLU A 73 5.84 5.62 6.71
CA GLU A 73 6.02 4.58 7.72
C GLU A 73 4.68 4.12 8.30
N ARG A 74 3.87 5.04 8.85
CA ARG A 74 2.56 4.72 9.43
C ARG A 74 1.59 4.07 8.43
N ALA A 75 1.60 4.55 7.18
CA ALA A 75 0.75 3.98 6.14
C ALA A 75 1.19 2.55 5.76
N ALA A 76 2.49 2.30 5.68
CA ALA A 76 3.04 0.98 5.40
C ALA A 76 2.77 0.00 6.56
N GLU A 77 2.98 0.43 7.81
CA GLU A 77 2.68 -0.39 8.99
C GLU A 77 1.20 -0.80 9.06
N ALA A 78 0.28 0.13 8.80
CA ALA A 78 -1.15 -0.16 8.76
C ALA A 78 -1.51 -1.22 7.69
N LEU A 79 -0.88 -1.14 6.51
CA LEU A 79 -1.07 -2.13 5.45
C LEU A 79 -0.49 -3.50 5.83
N ILE A 80 0.71 -3.53 6.40
CA ILE A 80 1.37 -4.78 6.84
C ILE A 80 0.52 -5.49 7.90
N GLU A 81 -0.01 -4.75 8.86
CA GLU A 81 -0.87 -5.31 9.91
C GLU A 81 -2.19 -5.84 9.33
N ALA A 82 -2.81 -5.11 8.40
CA ALA A 82 -3.99 -5.58 7.70
C ALA A 82 -3.71 -6.85 6.87
N ALA A 83 -2.55 -6.94 6.21
CA ALA A 83 -2.11 -8.11 5.46
C ALA A 83 -1.92 -9.33 6.37
N ARG A 84 -1.30 -9.16 7.55
CA ARG A 84 -1.16 -10.23 8.55
C ARG A 84 -2.52 -10.78 8.98
N ARG A 85 -3.48 -9.90 9.26
CA ARG A 85 -4.85 -10.30 9.64
C ARG A 85 -5.56 -11.02 8.51
N ALA A 86 -5.48 -10.50 7.29
CA ALA A 86 -6.09 -11.12 6.12
C ALA A 86 -5.52 -12.52 5.85
N HIS A 87 -4.21 -12.70 5.98
CA HIS A 87 -3.55 -13.99 5.83
C HIS A 87 -3.98 -14.99 6.92
N ALA A 88 -4.02 -14.57 8.19
CA ALA A 88 -4.47 -15.42 9.28
C ALA A 88 -5.93 -15.88 9.11
N GLN A 89 -6.78 -15.06 8.50
CA GLN A 89 -8.18 -15.39 8.20
C GLN A 89 -8.36 -16.33 7.00
N ALA A 90 -7.40 -16.39 6.08
CA ALA A 90 -7.46 -17.25 4.90
C ALA A 90 -6.97 -18.69 5.15
N GLY A 91 -6.28 -18.93 6.28
CA GLY A 91 -5.78 -20.24 6.69
C GLY A 91 -6.69 -21.03 7.64
N ASN A 92 -7.92 -20.55 7.87
CA ASN A 92 -8.94 -21.14 8.75
C ASN A 92 -10.22 -21.40 7.96
#